data_AF-A0A2T1E001-F1
#
_entry.id   AF-A0A2T1E001-F1
#
_cell.length_a   1.000
_cell.length_b   1.000
_cell.length_c   1.000
_cell.angle_alpha   90.00
_cell.angle_beta   90.00
_cell.angle_gamma   90.00
#
_symmetry.space_group_name_H-M   'P 1'
#
loop_
_entity.id
_entity.type
_entity.pdbx_description
1 polymer ?
#
loop_
_entity_poly.entity_id
_entity_poly.type
_entity_poly.pdbx_seq_one_letter_code
_entity_poly.pdbx_strand_id
1 'polypeptide(L)'
;ETPEKTLLLCFRVSDVIRIRVRQQYPIFSITGTPGVASLSLPGNANIPPLVVGKDYHWSVSLICKTDDRSKDIRVDGWVQRVATNVDLTKQLATAKPTDRVRLYANNGIWFDTVTTLAEQRCANPKETALNSSWAELLKSVQLEAIADQPLIQQCQR
;
A
#
# COMPACT_ATOMS: atom_id res chain seq x y z
N GLU A 1 32.28 -23.26 -13.97
CA GLU A 1 31.26 -23.56 -12.94
C GLU A 1 31.17 -22.36 -12.00
N THR A 2 30.14 -21.55 -12.18
CA THR A 2 29.84 -20.40 -11.31
C THR A 2 29.11 -20.92 -10.07
N PRO A 3 29.61 -20.68 -8.84
CA PRO A 3 28.85 -21.02 -7.66
C PRO A 3 27.65 -20.07 -7.57
N GLU A 4 26.46 -20.65 -7.53
CA GLU A 4 25.21 -19.99 -7.16
C GLU A 4 25.43 -19.16 -5.90
N LYS A 5 25.41 -17.83 -6.05
CA LYS A 5 25.35 -16.92 -4.92
C LYS A 5 23.92 -16.91 -4.42
N THR A 6 23.60 -17.87 -3.55
CA THR A 6 22.40 -17.81 -2.71
C THR A 6 22.57 -16.65 -1.73
N LEU A 7 22.03 -15.48 -2.08
CA LEU A 7 21.86 -14.36 -1.17
C LEU A 7 20.69 -14.69 -0.22
N LEU A 8 21.02 -15.25 0.93
CA LEU A 8 20.13 -15.30 2.08
C LEU A 8 19.87 -13.86 2.55
N LEU A 9 18.74 -13.29 2.14
CA LEU A 9 18.23 -12.05 2.70
C LEU A 9 17.64 -12.37 4.08
N CYS A 10 18.42 -12.10 5.12
CA CYS A 10 17.96 -12.15 6.51
C CYS A 10 16.85 -11.12 6.73
N PHE A 11 15.60 -11.57 6.83
CA PHE A 11 14.53 -10.75 7.40
C PHE A 11 14.36 -11.10 8.89
N ARG A 12 15.00 -10.29 9.74
CA ARG A 12 14.50 -10.02 11.10
C ARG A 12 14.20 -8.55 11.13
N VAL A 13 12.93 -8.19 10.95
CA VAL A 13 12.57 -6.78 10.95
C VAL A 13 12.19 -6.34 12.35
N SER A 14 13.22 -5.94 13.09
CA SER A 14 13.07 -5.06 14.24
C SER A 14 13.35 -3.65 13.72
N ASP A 15 12.33 -2.80 13.85
CA ASP A 15 12.34 -1.34 13.71
C ASP A 15 11.95 -0.66 12.37
N VAL A 16 10.91 0.16 12.52
CA VAL A 16 10.54 1.45 11.93
C VAL A 16 10.69 1.71 10.42
N ILE A 17 9.55 1.84 9.74
CA ILE A 17 9.38 2.43 8.41
C ILE A 17 9.08 3.93 8.52
N ARG A 18 9.72 4.79 7.72
CA ARG A 18 9.41 6.24 7.64
C ARG A 18 8.87 6.63 6.26
N ILE A 19 7.73 7.36 6.23
CA ILE A 19 7.17 8.00 5.02
C ILE A 19 7.46 9.51 5.07
N ARG A 20 7.94 10.09 3.97
CA ARG A 20 8.18 11.54 3.87
C ARG A 20 6.90 12.28 3.45
N VAL A 21 6.18 12.83 4.42
CA VAL A 21 5.24 13.95 4.21
C VAL A 21 5.90 15.19 4.82
N ARG A 22 5.81 16.36 4.17
CA ARG A 22 6.56 17.57 4.56
C ARG A 22 6.48 17.80 6.08
N GLN A 23 7.65 17.76 6.74
CA GLN A 23 7.91 18.12 8.14
C GLN A 23 7.37 17.22 9.27
N GLN A 24 6.84 16.02 8.99
CA GLN A 24 6.58 15.01 10.03
C GLN A 24 6.92 13.61 9.48
N TYR A 25 7.82 12.89 10.16
CA TYR A 25 8.17 11.51 9.81
C TYR A 25 7.35 10.55 10.68
N PRO A 26 6.17 10.06 10.26
CA PRO A 26 5.54 8.97 10.98
C PRO A 26 6.50 7.78 10.99
N ILE A 27 6.82 7.34 12.20
CA ILE A 27 7.63 6.17 12.50
C ILE A 27 6.64 5.01 12.67
N PHE A 28 6.71 4.01 11.79
CA PHE A 28 5.85 2.85 11.82
C PHE A 28 6.62 1.62 12.28
N SER A 29 6.41 1.19 13.52
CA SER A 29 7.03 -0.01 14.07
C SER A 29 6.41 -1.27 13.45
N ILE A 30 7.24 -2.06 12.78
CA ILE A 30 6.89 -3.39 12.27
C ILE A 30 7.12 -4.45 13.34
N THR A 31 6.23 -5.45 13.37
CA THR A 31 6.21 -6.52 14.38
C THR A 31 7.19 -7.66 14.07
N GLY A 32 7.95 -7.56 12.98
CA GLY A 32 8.87 -8.60 12.50
C GLY A 32 8.19 -9.75 11.76
N THR A 33 6.85 -9.77 11.66
CA THR A 33 6.11 -10.73 10.84
C THR A 33 6.17 -10.28 9.36
N PRO A 34 6.61 -11.13 8.42
CA PRO A 34 6.53 -10.83 7.00
C PRO A 34 5.09 -10.72 6.53
N GLY A 35 4.78 -9.68 5.76
CA GLY A 35 3.45 -9.52 5.15
C GLY A 35 3.22 -8.13 4.57
N VAL A 36 1.96 -7.88 4.20
CA VAL A 36 1.52 -6.60 3.63
C VAL A 36 0.92 -5.75 4.77
N ALA A 37 1.48 -4.57 4.96
CA ALA A 37 1.04 -3.60 5.95
C ALA A 37 0.45 -2.36 5.26
N SER A 38 -0.42 -1.65 5.96
CA SER A 38 -0.95 -0.37 5.50
C SER A 38 -0.66 0.70 6.56
N LEU A 39 -0.48 1.93 6.08
CA LEU A 39 -0.20 3.09 6.92
C LEU A 39 -1.29 4.14 6.71
N SER A 40 -2.03 4.43 7.78
CA SER A 40 -2.90 5.59 7.84
C SER A 40 -2.12 6.80 8.35
N LEU A 41 -2.21 7.91 7.63
CA LEU A 41 -1.65 9.18 8.10
C LEU A 41 -2.53 9.73 9.23
N PRO A 42 -1.93 10.29 10.32
CA PRO A 42 -2.71 10.82 11.43
C PRO A 42 -3.62 11.97 10.97
N GLY A 43 -4.92 11.90 11.28
CA GLY A 43 -5.88 12.95 10.89
C GLY A 43 -5.58 14.32 11.51
N ASN A 44 -4.83 14.36 12.61
CA ASN A 44 -4.39 15.57 13.30
C ASN A 44 -3.06 16.15 12.78
N ALA A 45 -2.45 15.56 11.75
CA ALA A 45 -1.10 15.93 11.31
C ALA A 45 -1.01 17.26 10.54
N ASN A 46 -2.08 18.08 10.49
CA ASN A 46 -2.13 19.32 9.69
C ASN A 46 -1.62 19.12 8.25
N ILE A 47 -1.90 17.96 7.65
CA ILE A 47 -1.50 17.63 6.29
C ILE A 47 -2.58 18.17 5.35
N PRO A 48 -2.25 19.14 4.47
CA PRO A 48 -3.24 19.65 3.53
C PRO A 48 -3.64 18.53 2.54
N PRO A 49 -4.92 18.47 2.12
CA PRO A 49 -5.35 17.53 1.09
C PRO A 49 -4.52 17.66 -0.19
N LEU A 50 -4.34 16.56 -0.91
CA LEU A 50 -3.68 16.60 -2.21
C LEU A 50 -4.49 17.46 -3.19
N VAL A 51 -3.82 18.36 -3.88
CA VAL A 51 -4.37 19.16 -4.99
C VAL A 51 -4.56 18.29 -6.23
N VAL A 52 -5.70 18.44 -6.90
CA VAL A 52 -6.02 17.73 -8.15
C VAL A 52 -5.05 18.12 -9.26
N GLY A 53 -4.61 17.14 -10.04
CA GLY A 53 -3.70 17.31 -11.18
C GLY A 53 -2.25 17.62 -10.80
N LYS A 54 -1.91 17.55 -9.51
CA LYS A 54 -0.55 17.77 -9.02
C LYS A 54 0.12 16.45 -8.68
N ASP A 55 1.35 16.29 -9.15
CA ASP A 55 2.19 15.14 -8.84
C ASP A 55 2.87 15.30 -7.48
N TYR A 56 2.87 14.22 -6.71
CA TYR A 56 3.51 14.11 -5.42
C TYR A 56 4.46 12.92 -5.43
N HIS A 57 5.68 13.14 -4.95
CA HIS A 57 6.67 12.08 -4.78
C HIS A 57 6.59 11.54 -3.35
N TRP A 58 6.42 10.23 -3.21
CA TRP A 58 6.46 9.54 -1.92
C TRP A 58 7.69 8.64 -1.88
N SER A 59 8.24 8.44 -0.69
CA SER A 59 9.32 7.47 -0.49
C SER A 59 9.19 6.79 0.86
N VAL A 60 9.55 5.52 0.88
CA VAL A 60 9.61 4.66 2.04
C VAL A 60 11.03 4.15 2.18
N SER A 61 11.59 4.22 3.39
CA SER A 61 12.91 3.65 3.70
C SER A 61 12.84 2.72 4.89
N LEU A 62 13.47 1.56 4.75
CA LEU A 62 13.77 0.65 5.85
C LEU A 62 15.12 1.06 6.44
N ILE A 63 15.10 1.49 7.71
CA ILE A 63 16.27 2.00 8.42
C ILE A 63 16.77 0.92 9.37
N CYS A 64 17.84 0.23 8.99
CA CYS A 64 18.43 -0.83 9.82
C CYS A 64 19.37 -0.27 10.91
N LYS A 65 20.04 0.84 10.62
CA LYS A 65 20.97 1.53 11.52
C LYS A 65 20.65 3.02 11.51
N THR A 66 20.25 3.55 12.67
CA THR A 66 19.82 4.95 12.78
C THR A 66 20.99 5.95 12.73
N ASP A 67 22.19 5.49 13.09
CA ASP A 67 23.47 6.21 13.05
C ASP A 67 24.17 6.13 11.68
N ASP A 68 23.93 5.07 10.90
CA ASP A 68 24.47 4.88 9.56
C ASP A 68 23.38 4.44 8.56
N ARG A 69 22.87 5.43 7.83
CA ARG A 69 21.79 5.26 6.84
C ARG A 69 22.29 4.93 5.42
N SER A 70 23.60 4.71 5.23
CA SER A 70 24.19 4.43 3.91
C SER A 70 23.69 3.13 3.27
N LYS A 71 23.11 2.24 4.09
CA LYS A 71 22.59 0.93 3.69
C LYS A 71 21.06 0.83 3.80
N ASP A 72 20.36 1.95 3.92
CA ASP A 72 18.91 1.96 3.93
C ASP A 72 18.36 1.39 2.62
N ILE A 73 17.40 0.48 2.71
CA ILE A 73 16.63 0.05 1.54
C ILE A 73 15.54 1.09 1.32
N ARG A 74 15.53 1.72 0.14
CA ARG A 74 14.57 2.77 -0.21
C ARG A 74 13.77 2.37 -1.45
N VAL A 75 12.47 2.59 -1.37
CA VAL A 75 11.55 2.56 -2.51
C VAL A 75 10.81 3.89 -2.56
N ASP A 76 10.52 4.36 -3.76
CA ASP A 76 9.81 5.62 -3.96
C ASP A 76 9.01 5.59 -5.27
N GLY A 77 8.09 6.55 -5.39
CA GLY A 77 7.20 6.62 -6.53
C GLY A 77 6.42 7.92 -6.57
N TRP A 78 5.57 8.02 -7.59
CA TRP A 78 4.71 9.17 -7.82
C TRP A 78 3.26 8.82 -7.55
N VAL A 79 2.52 9.79 -7.01
CA VAL A 79 1.07 9.74 -6.86
C VAL A 79 0.49 11.07 -7.30
N GLN A 80 -0.62 11.02 -8.03
CA GLN A 80 -1.36 12.19 -8.45
C GLN A 80 -2.79 12.05 -7.97
N ARG A 81 -3.35 13.12 -7.38
CA ARG A 81 -4.80 13.17 -7.17
C ARG A 81 -5.46 13.52 -8.49
N VAL A 82 -6.22 12.60 -9.05
CA VAL A 82 -6.99 12.84 -10.27
C VAL A 82 -8.37 13.42 -9.95
N ALA A 83 -8.94 14.17 -10.90
CA ALA A 83 -10.31 14.65 -10.77
C ALA A 83 -11.27 13.45 -10.84
N THR A 84 -12.24 13.38 -9.94
CA THR A 84 -13.26 12.34 -10.00
C THR A 84 -14.18 12.61 -11.18
N ASN A 85 -14.38 11.60 -12.04
CA ASN A 85 -15.36 11.66 -13.12
C ASN A 85 -16.78 11.83 -12.53
N VAL A 86 -17.62 12.67 -13.13
CA VAL A 86 -19.03 12.84 -12.73
C VAL A 86 -19.78 11.52 -12.73
N ASP A 87 -19.52 10.65 -13.71
CA ASP A 87 -20.17 9.34 -13.79
C ASP A 87 -19.69 8.40 -12.69
N LEU A 88 -18.38 8.39 -12.42
CA LEU A 88 -17.82 7.62 -11.29
C LEU A 88 -18.40 8.12 -9.96
N THR A 89 -18.55 9.43 -9.79
CA THR A 89 -19.13 10.04 -8.59
C THR A 89 -20.56 9.57 -8.36
N LYS A 90 -21.39 9.59 -9.42
CA LYS A 90 -22.77 9.09 -9.36
C LYS A 90 -22.83 7.60 -9.04
N GLN A 91 -21.98 6.80 -9.68
CA GLN A 91 -21.92 5.35 -9.44
C GLN A 91 -21.52 5.06 -7.98
N LEU A 92 -20.50 5.75 -7.45
CA LEU A 92 -20.04 5.58 -6.08
C LEU A 92 -21.07 6.00 -5.03
N ALA A 93 -21.93 6.98 -5.33
CA ALA A 93 -22.96 7.46 -4.41
C ALA A 93 -24.03 6.38 -4.11
N THR A 94 -24.33 5.51 -5.08
CA THR A 94 -25.33 4.44 -4.94
C THR A 94 -24.72 3.04 -4.83
N ALA A 95 -23.40 2.91 -5.02
CA ALA A 95 -22.73 1.61 -5.03
C ALA A 95 -22.67 0.98 -3.64
N LYS A 96 -22.91 -0.33 -3.60
CA LYS A 96 -22.59 -1.14 -2.43
C LYS A 96 -21.07 -1.12 -2.22
N PRO A 97 -20.58 -1.20 -0.96
CA PRO A 97 -19.15 -1.26 -0.69
C PRO A 97 -18.41 -2.30 -1.54
N THR A 98 -19.00 -3.49 -1.70
CA THR A 98 -18.46 -4.60 -2.51
C THR A 98 -18.23 -4.25 -3.99
N ASP A 99 -19.00 -3.33 -4.56
CA ASP A 99 -18.86 -2.94 -5.97
C ASP A 99 -17.77 -1.88 -6.19
N ARG A 100 -17.30 -1.20 -5.13
CA ARG A 100 -16.38 -0.06 -5.24
C ARG A 100 -15.02 -0.42 -5.83
N VAL A 101 -14.49 -1.62 -5.52
CA VAL A 101 -13.22 -2.10 -6.09
C VAL A 101 -13.27 -2.08 -7.62
N ARG A 102 -14.33 -2.65 -8.20
CA ARG A 102 -14.54 -2.70 -9.65
C ARG A 102 -14.72 -1.31 -10.25
N LEU A 103 -15.44 -0.43 -9.56
CA LEU A 103 -15.65 0.95 -10.02
C LEU A 103 -14.33 1.72 -10.14
N TYR A 104 -13.47 1.65 -9.12
CA TYR A 104 -12.15 2.27 -9.17
C TYR A 104 -11.26 1.64 -10.23
N ALA A 105 -11.24 0.31 -10.34
CA ALA A 105 -10.42 -0.41 -11.31
C ALA A 105 -10.80 -0.04 -12.75
N ASN A 106 -12.09 -0.01 -13.07
CA ASN A 106 -12.60 0.34 -14.40
C ASN A 106 -12.33 1.80 -14.77
N ASN A 107 -12.08 2.67 -13.80
CA ASN A 107 -11.74 4.07 -14.01
C ASN A 107 -10.24 4.35 -13.89
N GLY A 108 -9.40 3.31 -13.81
CA GLY A 108 -7.94 3.45 -13.72
C GLY A 108 -7.44 4.06 -12.40
N ILE A 109 -8.26 4.05 -11.34
CA ILE A 109 -7.92 4.64 -10.04
C ILE A 109 -7.18 3.60 -9.19
N TRP A 110 -5.95 3.28 -9.58
CA TRP A 110 -5.15 2.18 -9.03
C TRP A 110 -5.01 2.18 -7.51
N PHE A 111 -4.66 3.33 -6.91
CA PHE A 111 -4.42 3.44 -5.46
C PHE A 111 -5.70 3.17 -4.66
N ASP A 112 -6.84 3.71 -5.08
CA ASP A 112 -8.13 3.45 -4.44
C ASP A 112 -8.57 1.99 -4.65
N THR A 113 -8.29 1.39 -5.81
CA THR A 113 -8.55 -0.04 -6.07
C THR A 113 -7.79 -0.92 -5.08
N VAL A 114 -6.46 -0.75 -4.95
CA VAL A 114 -5.64 -1.60 -4.06
C VAL A 114 -6.03 -1.41 -2.59
N THR A 115 -6.28 -0.17 -2.16
CA THR A 115 -6.70 0.12 -0.78
C THR A 115 -8.07 -0.49 -0.48
N THR A 116 -9.07 -0.25 -1.33
CA THR A 116 -10.43 -0.77 -1.11
C THR A 116 -10.44 -2.30 -1.10
N LEU A 117 -9.67 -2.93 -1.99
CA LEU A 117 -9.58 -4.40 -2.04
C LEU A 117 -8.86 -4.97 -0.82
N ALA A 118 -7.78 -4.34 -0.35
CA ALA A 118 -7.08 -4.74 0.85
C ALA A 118 -8.00 -4.66 2.09
N GLU A 119 -8.78 -3.58 2.23
CA GLU A 119 -9.74 -3.41 3.32
C GLU A 119 -10.82 -4.51 3.31
N GLN A 120 -11.39 -4.79 2.13
CA GLN A 120 -12.41 -5.84 1.99
C GLN A 120 -11.86 -7.23 2.29
N ARG A 121 -10.66 -7.55 1.79
CA ARG A 121 -9.97 -8.83 2.04
C ARG A 121 -9.62 -8.97 3.52
N CYS A 122 -9.20 -7.89 4.18
CA CYS A 122 -8.94 -7.89 5.61
C CYS A 122 -10.22 -8.21 6.40
N ALA A 123 -11.34 -7.54 6.07
CA ALA A 123 -12.62 -7.76 6.74
C ALA A 123 -13.20 -9.15 6.49
N ASN A 124 -12.96 -9.74 5.31
CA ASN A 124 -13.52 -11.02 4.88
C ASN A 124 -12.43 -11.97 4.36
N PRO A 125 -11.49 -12.44 5.21
CA PRO A 125 -10.30 -13.17 4.75
C PRO A 125 -10.59 -14.54 4.14
N LYS A 126 -11.77 -15.12 4.43
CA LYS A 126 -12.22 -16.41 3.90
C LYS A 126 -12.93 -16.30 2.54
N GLU A 127 -13.18 -15.08 2.05
CA GLU A 127 -13.88 -14.87 0.79
C GLU A 127 -12.95 -15.13 -0.40
N THR A 128 -13.15 -16.26 -1.08
CA THR A 128 -12.28 -16.70 -2.19
C THR A 128 -12.23 -15.66 -3.31
N ALA A 129 -13.35 -15.02 -3.64
CA ALA A 129 -13.41 -14.02 -4.70
C ALA A 129 -12.49 -12.82 -4.44
N LEU A 130 -12.36 -12.38 -3.18
CA LEU A 130 -11.47 -11.27 -2.80
C LEU A 130 -10.00 -11.69 -2.86
N ASN A 131 -9.69 -12.92 -2.45
CA ASN A 131 -8.33 -13.45 -2.56
C ASN A 131 -7.88 -13.61 -4.01
N SER A 132 -8.76 -14.11 -4.90
CA SER A 132 -8.49 -14.19 -6.33
C SER A 132 -8.30 -12.80 -6.94
N SER A 133 -9.20 -11.86 -6.64
CA SER A 133 -9.09 -10.48 -7.13
C SER A 133 -7.78 -9.82 -6.67
N TRP A 134 -7.33 -10.09 -5.45
CA TRP A 134 -6.07 -9.58 -4.91
C TRP A 134 -4.86 -10.12 -5.67
N ALA A 135 -4.83 -11.43 -5.90
CA ALA A 135 -3.76 -12.08 -6.66
C ALA A 135 -3.71 -11.57 -8.11
N GLU A 136 -4.86 -11.43 -8.77
CA GLU A 136 -4.98 -10.88 -10.12
C GLU A 136 -4.50 -9.43 -10.20
N LEU A 137 -4.93 -8.60 -9.24
CA LEU A 137 -4.51 -7.20 -9.15
C LEU A 137 -2.98 -7.10 -9.04
N LEU A 138 -2.38 -7.82 -8.10
CA LEU A 138 -0.93 -7.77 -7.90
C LEU A 138 -0.15 -8.35 -9.10
N LYS A 139 -0.64 -9.43 -9.70
CA LYS A 139 -0.05 -9.99 -10.92
C LYS A 139 -0.06 -8.99 -12.08
N SER A 140 -1.09 -8.16 -12.20
CA SER A 140 -1.18 -7.14 -13.26
C SER A 140 -0.03 -6.12 -13.22
N VAL A 141 0.62 -5.97 -12.06
CA VAL A 141 1.77 -5.08 -11.81
C VAL A 141 3.03 -5.85 -11.39
N GLN A 142 3.11 -7.15 -11.69
CA GLN A 142 4.28 -8.01 -11.44
C GLN A 142 4.64 -8.15 -9.94
N LEU A 143 3.63 -8.11 -9.07
CA LEU A 143 3.74 -8.26 -7.62
C LEU A 143 3.14 -9.60 -7.13
N GLU A 144 2.99 -10.61 -7.99
CA GLU A 144 2.40 -11.91 -7.64
C GLU A 144 3.16 -12.63 -6.51
N ALA A 145 4.47 -12.37 -6.36
CA ALA A 145 5.29 -12.96 -5.30
C ALA A 145 4.83 -12.58 -3.88
N ILE A 146 4.06 -11.48 -3.74
CA ILE A 146 3.51 -11.04 -2.44
C ILE A 146 2.00 -11.29 -2.32
N ALA A 147 1.37 -11.96 -3.29
CA ALA A 147 -0.08 -12.17 -3.29
C ALA A 147 -0.56 -13.01 -2.09
N ASP A 148 0.19 -14.05 -1.74
CA ASP A 148 -0.14 -14.97 -0.65
C ASP A 148 0.28 -14.45 0.74
N GLN A 149 0.93 -13.29 0.79
CA GLN A 149 1.34 -12.70 2.05
C GLN A 149 0.12 -12.20 2.86
N PRO A 150 0.15 -12.33 4.20
CA PRO A 150 -0.95 -11.90 5.04
C PRO A 150 -1.06 -10.38 5.06
N LEU A 151 -2.29 -9.86 5.15
CA LEU A 151 -2.54 -8.48 5.55
C LEU A 151 -2.35 -8.40 7.07
N ILE A 152 -1.28 -7.73 7.53
CA ILE A 152 -0.91 -7.68 8.96
C ILE A 152 -1.65 -6.55 9.71
N GLN A 153 -2.31 -5.65 8.98
CA GLN A 153 -3.03 -4.54 9.60
C GLN A 153 -4.27 -5.03 10.37
N GLN A 154 -4.59 -4.34 11.46
CA GLN A 154 -5.92 -4.40 12.07
C GLN A 154 -6.94 -3.88 11.04
N CYS A 155 -7.87 -4.73 10.64
CA CYS A 155 -8.93 -4.32 9.72
C CYS A 155 -9.72 -3.19 10.36
N GLN A 156 -9.82 -2.05 9.68
CA GLN A 156 -10.71 -0.99 10.12
C GLN A 156 -12.14 -1.53 10.05
N ARG A 157 -12.75 -1.76 11.21
CA ARG A 157 -14.15 -2.14 11.35
C ARG A 157 -15.04 -0.92 11.28
#